data_AF-A0A0C9U8R0-F1
#
_entry.id   AF-A0A0C9U8R0-F1
#
_cell.length_a   1.000
_cell.length_b   1.000
_cell.length_c   1.000
_cell.angle_alpha   90.00
_cell.angle_beta   90.00
_cell.angle_gamma   90.00
#
_symmetry.space_group_name_H-M   'P 1'
#
loop_
_entity.id
_entity.type
_entity.pdbx_description
1 polymer ?
#
loop_
_entity_poly.entity_id
_entity_poly.type
_entity_poly.pdbx_seq_one_letter_code
_entity_poly.pdbx_strand_id
1 'polypeptide(L)' 'LMNEEMDIICGVYYVYTGSGLQGENQSWWPKQNIWEGGGLNIGYWSNDCEVWYQNRLADIKAGKAKLKTAAEWR' A
#
# COMPACT_ATOMS: atom_id res chain seq x y z
N LEU A 1 6.37 12.26 -11.07
CA LEU A 1 5.57 12.29 -9.83
C LEU A 1 6.52 12.58 -8.69
N MET A 2 6.25 13.64 -7.93
CA MET A 2 6.96 13.93 -6.69
C MET A 2 6.57 12.88 -5.64
N ASN A 3 7.42 12.68 -4.62
CA ASN A 3 7.15 11.68 -3.56
C ASN A 3 5.79 11.89 -2.88
N GLU A 4 5.32 13.14 -2.76
CA GLU A 4 4.02 13.48 -2.17
C GLU A 4 2.85 13.02 -3.04
N GLU A 5 2.93 13.19 -4.36
CA GLU A 5 1.89 12.73 -5.29
C GLU A 5 1.76 11.20 -5.25
N MET A 6 2.89 10.50 -5.17
CA MET A 6 2.92 9.05 -4.99
C MET A 6 2.29 8.61 -3.68
N ASP A 7 2.54 9.36 -2.60
CA ASP A 7 1.96 9.08 -1.29
C ASP A 7 0.44 9.27 -1.29
N ILE A 8 -0.07 10.27 -2.01
CA ILE A 8 -1.51 10.46 -2.23
C ILE A 8 -2.11 9.29 -3.01
N ILE A 9 -1.48 8.89 -4.13
CA ILE A 9 -1.95 7.78 -4.97
C ILE A 9 -1.97 6.46 -4.19
N CYS A 10 -0.94 6.20 -3.38
CA CYS A 10 -0.86 5.00 -2.55
C CYS A 10 -1.76 5.04 -1.31
N GLY A 11 -2.42 6.18 -1.04
CA GLY A 11 -3.27 6.38 0.12
C GLY A 11 -2.49 6.25 1.43
N VAL A 12 -1.39 6.99 1.55
CA VAL A 12 -0.51 7.01 2.73
C VAL A 12 -1.10 7.88 3.83
N TYR A 13 -1.06 7.38 5.05
CA TYR A 13 -1.43 8.07 6.28
C TYR A 13 -0.31 7.96 7.31
N TYR A 14 -0.08 9.03 8.06
CA TYR A 14 0.77 8.99 9.24
C TYR A 14 -0.06 8.51 10.43
N VAL A 15 0.26 7.34 10.97
CA VAL A 15 -0.51 6.69 12.05
C VAL A 15 0.32 6.72 13.34
N TYR A 16 -0.21 7.35 14.38
CA TYR A 16 0.45 7.43 15.69
C TYR A 16 0.42 6.08 16.40
N THR A 17 1.55 5.70 17.00
CA THR A 17 1.70 4.41 17.71
C THR A 17 1.29 4.49 19.18
N GLY A 18 0.84 5.66 19.66
CA GLY A 18 0.45 5.90 21.04
C GLY A 18 1.60 6.29 21.99
N SER A 19 2.84 6.27 21.50
CA SER A 19 4.04 6.69 22.25
C SER A 19 4.48 8.10 21.85
N GLY A 20 3.77 9.11 22.38
CA GLY A 20 4.08 10.53 22.10
C GLY A 20 3.84 10.90 20.63
N LEU A 21 4.79 11.62 20.02
CA LEU A 21 4.74 12.02 18.61
C LEU A 21 5.25 10.94 17.64
N GLN A 22 5.58 9.74 18.14
CA GLN A 22 6.01 8.64 17.28
C GLN A 22 4.82 8.08 16.51
N GLY A 23 5.03 7.92 15.22
CA GLY A 23 4.08 7.36 14.28
C GLY A 23 4.82 6.84 13.06
N GLU A 24 4.09 6.12 12.24
CA GLU A 24 4.64 5.51 11.03
C GLU A 24 3.73 5.72 9.83
N ASN A 25 4.35 5.76 8.65
CA ASN A 25 3.61 5.83 7.40
C ASN A 25 3.02 4.46 7.10
N GLN A 26 1.70 4.41 7.01
CA GLN A 26 0.94 3.24 6.57
C GLN A 26 0.16 3.58 5.31
N SER A 27 -0.11 2.61 4.46
CA SER A 27 -0.76 2.86 3.16
C SER A 27 -1.81 1.81 2.79
N TRP A 28 -2.76 2.22 1.95
CA TRP A 28 -3.75 1.32 1.37
C TRP A 28 -3.19 0.48 0.23
N TRP A 29 -2.23 1.03 -0.52
CA TRP A 29 -1.51 0.36 -1.60
C TRP A 29 0.01 0.40 -1.35
N PRO A 30 0.78 -0.60 -1.82
CA PRO A 30 2.22 -0.60 -1.65
C PRO A 30 2.83 0.59 -2.43
N LYS A 31 3.85 1.21 -1.84
CA LYS A 31 4.65 2.23 -2.54
C LYS A 31 5.46 1.59 -3.66
N GLN A 32 5.85 2.38 -4.66
CA GLN A 32 6.58 1.93 -5.85
C GLN A 32 7.78 1.02 -5.50
N ASN A 33 8.64 1.44 -4.58
CA ASN A 33 9.82 0.68 -4.17
C ASN A 33 9.49 -0.67 -3.50
N ILE A 34 8.30 -0.81 -2.93
CA ILE A 34 7.83 -2.08 -2.35
C ILE A 34 7.18 -2.95 -3.43
N TRP A 35 6.39 -2.35 -4.31
CA TRP A 35 5.82 -3.03 -5.47
C TRP A 35 6.90 -3.63 -6.37
N GLU A 36 7.96 -2.86 -6.63
CA GLU A 36 9.07 -3.27 -7.48
C GLU A 36 9.84 -4.48 -6.96
N GLY A 37 9.91 -4.64 -5.64
CA GLY A 37 10.51 -5.81 -4.98
C GLY A 37 9.58 -7.02 -4.90
N GLY A 38 8.31 -6.87 -5.28
CA GLY A 38 7.30 -7.92 -5.23
C GLY A 38 7.22 -8.76 -6.51
N GLY A 39 6.63 -9.96 -6.40
CA GLY A 39 6.53 -10.91 -7.52
C GLY A 39 5.55 -10.53 -8.64
N LEU A 40 4.74 -9.50 -8.45
CA LEU A 40 3.77 -9.03 -9.47
C LEU A 40 4.37 -7.96 -10.40
N ASN A 41 5.56 -7.42 -10.09
CA ASN A 41 6.23 -6.47 -10.96
C ASN A 41 7.00 -7.17 -12.09
N ILE A 42 6.27 -7.63 -13.12
CA ILE A 42 6.84 -8.34 -14.28
C ILE A 42 6.99 -7.46 -15.54
N GLY A 43 6.96 -6.14 -15.37
CA GLY A 43 7.13 -5.16 -16.46
C GLY A 43 5.84 -4.74 -17.17
N TYR A 44 4.70 -5.32 -16.82
CA TYR A 44 3.37 -4.90 -17.29
C TYR A 44 2.28 -5.28 -16.27
N TRP A 45 1.08 -4.71 -16.41
CA TRP A 45 -0.08 -5.08 -15.59
C TRP A 45 -0.67 -6.41 -16.09
N SER A 46 -0.36 -7.50 -15.41
CA SER A 46 -0.86 -8.83 -15.75
C SER A 46 -2.25 -9.07 -15.17
N ASN A 47 -2.88 -10.17 -15.58
CA ASN A 47 -4.15 -10.61 -14.99
C ASN A 47 -4.02 -10.84 -13.47
N ASP A 48 -2.86 -11.33 -13.00
CA ASP A 48 -2.62 -11.55 -11.57
C ASP A 48 -2.52 -10.23 -10.81
N CYS A 49 -1.97 -9.16 -11.43
CA CYS A 49 -1.99 -7.82 -10.87
C CYS A 49 -3.42 -7.32 -10.67
N GLU A 50 -4.28 -7.50 -11.67
CA GLU A 50 -5.69 -7.10 -11.59
C GLU A 50 -6.44 -7.87 -10.51
N VAL A 51 -6.28 -9.21 -10.46
CA VAL A 51 -6.90 -10.06 -9.44
C VAL A 51 -6.47 -9.63 -8.04
N TRP A 52 -5.18 -9.39 -7.83
CA TRP A 52 -4.66 -8.90 -6.55
C TRP A 52 -5.27 -7.55 -6.16
N TYR A 53 -5.33 -6.60 -7.11
CA TYR A 53 -5.88 -5.27 -6.87
C TYR A 53 -7.37 -5.34 -6.50
N GLN A 54 -8.17 -6.07 -7.28
CA GLN A 54 -9.61 -6.19 -7.06
C GLN A 54 -9.92 -6.89 -5.73
N ASN A 55 -9.20 -7.96 -5.40
CA ASN A 55 -9.37 -8.66 -4.13
C ASN A 55 -9.10 -7.73 -2.94
N ARG A 56 -7.99 -7.00 -2.97
CA ARG A 56 -7.68 -6.05 -1.90
C ARG A 56 -8.69 -4.90 -1.85
N LEU A 57 -9.13 -4.37 -2.99
CA LEU A 57 -10.14 -3.33 -3.04
C LEU A 57 -11.47 -3.82 -2.44
N ALA A 58 -11.85 -5.07 -2.68
CA ALA A 58 -13.03 -5.69 -2.08
C ALA A 58 -12.88 -5.80 -0.55
N ASP A 59 -11.71 -6.22 -0.06
CA ASP A 59 -11.43 -6.29 1.38
C ASP A 59 -11.44 -4.92 2.06
N ILE A 60 -10.94 -3.87 1.39
CA ILE A 60 -11.03 -2.49 1.88
C ILE A 60 -12.49 -2.06 2.00
N LYS A 61 -13.29 -2.27 0.94
CA LYS A 61 -14.72 -1.92 0.93
C LYS A 61 -15.53 -2.71 1.97
N ALA A 62 -15.14 -3.95 2.24
CA ALA A 62 -15.75 -4.79 3.25
C ALA A 62 -15.29 -4.49 4.69
N GLY A 63 -14.36 -3.54 4.89
CA GLY A 63 -13.78 -3.23 6.20
C GLY A 63 -12.88 -4.33 6.77
N LYS A 64 -12.43 -5.28 5.93
CA LYS A 64 -11.57 -6.40 6.31
C LYS A 64 -10.09 -6.07 6.18
N ALA A 65 -9.73 -5.16 5.28
CA ALA A 65 -8.35 -4.71 5.12
C ALA A 65 -8.03 -3.59 6.12
N LYS A 66 -6.77 -3.59 6.57
CA LYS A 66 -6.15 -2.49 7.31
C LYS A 66 -5.10 -1.78 6.48
N LEU A 67 -4.79 -0.55 6.86
CA LEU A 67 -3.56 0.13 6.45
C LEU A 67 -2.36 -0.75 6.81
N LYS A 68 -1.37 -0.79 5.92
CA LYS A 68 -0.18 -1.62 6.10
C LYS A 68 1.08 -0.76 6.15
N THR A 69 2.00 -1.15 7.02
CA THR A 69 3.34 -0.56 7.08
C THR A 69 4.18 -1.03 5.88
N ALA A 70 5.30 -0.35 5.58
CA ALA A 70 6.21 -0.79 4.53
C ALA A 70 6.76 -2.22 4.77
N ALA A 71 6.88 -2.65 6.03
CA ALA A 71 7.31 -3.99 6.38
C ALA A 71 6.20 -5.03 6.15
N GLU A 72 4.93 -4.70 6.44
CA GLU A 72 3.80 -5.61 6.21
C GLU A 72 3.46 -5.78 4.72
N TRP A 73 4.00 -4.93 3.85
CA TRP A 73 3.87 -5.03 2.39
C TRP A 73 4.91 -5.92 1.72
N ARG A 74 6.07 -6.14 2.35
CA ARG A 74 7.08 -7.09 1.86
C ARG A 74 6.70 -8.52 2.23
#